data_AF-A0AAU6A8B1-F1
#
_entry.id   AF-A0AAU6A8B1-F1
#
_cell.length_a   1.000
_cell.length_b   1.000
_cell.length_c   1.000
_cell.angle_alpha   90.00
_cell.angle_beta   90.00
_cell.angle_gamma   90.00
#
_symmetry.space_group_name_H-M   'P 1'
#
loop_
_entity.id
_entity.type
_entity.pdbx_description
1 polymer ?
#
loop_
_entity_poly.entity_id
_entity_poly.type
_entity_poly.pdbx_seq_one_letter_code
_entity_poly.pdbx_strand_id
1 'polypeptide(L)'
;MANYQSRAACWRRSRTRTTGGGPELTDGIHFSFGTFGFPPLDAHVVEFQAPAEGTPGRLSWTAKQDGTPEERLDVLHAWLVEDLPGGRVRILTQETQIGRPAAALADERPNPMLNGHQAWLDGLVGAAAK
;
A
#
# COMPACT_ATOMS: atom_id res chain seq x y z
N MET A 1 -13.55 24.65 -1.37
CA MET A 1 -12.23 24.56 -0.70
C MET A 1 -12.29 23.38 0.25
N ALA A 2 -11.78 22.22 -0.17
CA ALA A 2 -11.80 21.00 0.65
C ALA A 2 -10.61 21.04 1.63
N ASN A 3 -10.88 20.75 2.89
CA ASN A 3 -9.95 20.91 3.99
C ASN A 3 -8.85 19.83 3.94
N TYR A 4 -7.61 20.20 3.58
CA TYR A 4 -6.48 19.26 3.39
C TYR A 4 -6.19 18.40 4.63
N GLN A 5 -6.54 18.89 5.81
CA GLN A 5 -6.41 18.18 7.08
C GLN A 5 -7.17 16.84 7.12
N SER A 6 -8.27 16.68 6.35
CA SER A 6 -9.01 15.41 6.33
C SER A 6 -8.38 14.34 5.43
N ARG A 7 -7.44 14.72 4.53
CA ARG A 7 -6.82 13.78 3.58
C ARG A 7 -5.60 13.05 4.15
N ALA A 8 -4.97 13.61 5.18
CA ALA A 8 -3.97 12.90 5.99
C ALA A 8 -4.57 11.66 6.70
N ALA A 9 -5.89 11.61 6.88
CA ALA A 9 -6.60 10.48 7.51
C ALA A 9 -6.68 9.22 6.63
N CYS A 10 -6.23 9.28 5.37
CA CYS A 10 -6.30 8.17 4.41
C CYS A 10 -5.35 7.00 4.75
N TRP A 11 -4.42 7.18 5.69
CA TRP A 11 -3.37 6.20 6.02
C TRP A 11 -3.53 5.54 7.40
N ARG A 12 -4.75 5.48 7.95
CA ARG A 12 -5.02 4.77 9.21
C ARG A 12 -5.57 3.37 8.96
N ARG A 13 -4.87 2.33 9.42
CA ARG A 13 -5.41 0.96 9.56
C ARG A 13 -5.29 0.46 11.00
N SER A 14 -6.24 -0.40 11.39
CA SER A 14 -6.47 -0.88 12.77
C SER A 14 -5.67 -2.14 13.17
N ARG A 15 -4.82 -2.69 12.29
CA ARG A 15 -4.02 -3.91 12.58
C ARG A 15 -2.61 -3.86 12.00
N THR A 16 -1.99 -2.69 11.99
CA THR A 16 -0.55 -2.55 11.72
C THR A 16 0.17 -2.60 13.07
N ARG A 17 1.10 -3.54 13.24
CA ARG A 17 2.03 -3.52 14.36
C ARG A 17 3.26 -2.75 13.92
N THR A 18 3.30 -1.47 14.27
CA THR A 18 4.43 -0.57 14.06
C THR A 18 5.40 -0.71 15.24
N THR A 19 6.70 -0.72 14.99
CA THR A 19 7.69 -0.56 16.06
C THR A 19 7.80 0.92 16.42
N GLY A 20 6.99 1.39 17.37
CA GLY A 20 7.16 2.70 18.03
C GLY A 20 6.32 3.87 17.51
N GLY A 21 5.38 3.67 16.59
CA GLY A 21 4.48 4.72 16.06
C GLY A 21 3.00 4.34 16.19
N GLY A 22 2.07 5.29 16.09
CA GLY A 22 0.63 5.00 16.02
C GLY A 22 0.23 4.23 14.74
N PRO A 23 -1.06 4.19 14.37
CA PRO A 23 -1.54 3.47 13.18
C PRO A 23 -1.14 4.16 11.84
N GLU A 24 -0.27 5.16 11.89
CA GLU A 24 0.07 6.05 10.78
C GLU A 24 1.41 5.64 10.18
N LEU A 25 1.45 5.58 8.84
CA LEU A 25 2.68 5.36 8.09
C LEU A 25 3.36 6.70 7.84
N THR A 26 4.65 6.78 8.17
CA THR A 26 5.53 7.92 7.89
C THR A 26 6.84 7.40 7.33
N ASP A 27 7.67 8.31 6.85
CA ASP A 27 9.01 8.00 6.36
C ASP A 27 9.80 7.11 7.34
N GLY A 28 10.47 6.08 6.81
CA GLY A 28 11.32 5.16 7.57
C GLY A 28 10.63 4.21 8.55
N ILE A 29 9.29 4.19 8.63
CA ILE A 29 8.59 3.28 9.55
C ILE A 29 8.71 1.81 9.11
N HIS A 30 9.03 0.96 10.08
CA HIS A 30 8.89 -0.48 9.99
C HIS A 30 7.52 -0.94 10.52
N PHE A 31 6.89 -1.84 9.78
CA PHE A 31 5.59 -2.41 10.14
C PHE A 31 5.45 -3.81 9.56
N SER A 32 4.48 -4.58 10.07
CA SER A 32 4.14 -5.88 9.50
C SER A 32 2.65 -5.96 9.18
N PHE A 33 2.34 -6.61 8.05
CA PHE A 33 0.99 -6.86 7.59
C PHE A 33 0.89 -8.21 6.88
N GLY A 34 -0.25 -8.89 7.00
CA GLY A 34 -0.57 -10.08 6.23
C GLY A 34 -1.48 -9.73 5.05
N THR A 35 -1.22 -10.33 3.89
CA THR A 35 -2.05 -10.17 2.70
C THR A 35 -2.06 -11.45 1.86
N PHE A 36 -3.14 -11.71 1.12
CA PHE A 36 -3.24 -12.79 0.11
C PHE A 36 -2.76 -14.18 0.55
N GLY A 37 -3.00 -14.57 1.81
CA GLY A 37 -2.60 -15.88 2.33
C GLY A 37 -1.11 -16.01 2.65
N PHE A 38 -0.30 -14.96 2.42
CA PHE A 38 1.08 -14.90 2.91
C PHE A 38 1.10 -14.70 4.43
N PRO A 39 2.09 -15.28 5.13
CA PRO A 39 2.36 -14.89 6.50
C PRO A 39 2.71 -13.38 6.56
N PRO A 40 2.66 -12.77 7.74
CA PRO A 40 2.97 -11.35 7.89
C PRO A 40 4.34 -11.02 7.28
N LEU A 41 4.36 -10.09 6.33
CA LEU A 41 5.59 -9.62 5.70
C LEU A 41 6.24 -8.56 6.59
N ASP A 42 7.57 -8.53 6.61
CA ASP A 42 8.33 -7.43 7.22
C ASP A 42 8.42 -6.28 6.22
N ALA A 43 7.87 -5.13 6.57
CA ALA A 43 7.72 -4.00 5.67
C ALA A 43 8.39 -2.74 6.21
N HIS A 44 8.90 -1.94 5.28
CA HIS A 44 9.62 -0.70 5.57
C HIS A 44 9.24 0.37 4.55
N VAL A 45 8.77 1.53 5.03
CA VAL A 45 8.45 2.69 4.19
C VAL A 45 9.73 3.26 3.60
N VAL A 46 9.79 3.35 2.27
CA VAL A 46 10.95 3.87 1.51
C VAL A 46 10.66 5.15 0.74
N GLU A 47 9.39 5.57 0.67
CA GLU A 47 8.98 6.87 0.16
C GLU A 47 7.76 7.35 0.94
N PHE A 48 7.79 8.61 1.39
CA PHE A 48 6.62 9.27 1.96
C PHE A 48 6.56 10.75 1.58
N GLN A 49 5.45 11.15 0.96
CA GLN A 49 5.11 12.54 0.68
C GLN A 49 3.62 12.74 1.00
N ALA A 50 3.31 13.60 1.97
CA ALA A 50 1.93 13.93 2.26
C ALA A 50 1.30 14.73 1.08
N PRO A 51 0.02 14.49 0.74
CA PRO A 51 -0.67 15.28 -0.27
C PRO A 51 -0.89 16.73 0.22
N ALA A 52 -0.67 17.70 -0.67
CA ALA A 52 -0.92 19.13 -0.44
C ALA A 52 -1.50 19.77 -1.72
N GLU A 53 -1.89 21.06 -1.67
CA GLU A 53 -2.42 21.74 -2.86
C GLU A 53 -1.39 21.73 -4.00
N GLY A 54 -1.80 21.22 -5.17
CA GLY A 54 -0.91 21.03 -6.32
C GLY A 54 0.16 19.95 -6.12
N THR A 55 0.15 19.22 -5.00
CA THR A 55 1.18 18.24 -4.64
C THR A 55 0.55 16.87 -4.39
N PRO A 56 0.87 15.85 -5.21
CA PRO A 56 0.32 14.51 -4.99
C PRO A 56 0.89 13.89 -3.71
N GLY A 57 0.09 13.05 -3.06
CA GLY A 57 0.56 12.16 -2.01
C GLY A 57 1.28 10.96 -2.60
N ARG A 58 2.44 10.61 -2.05
CA ARG A 58 3.24 9.45 -2.45
C ARG A 58 3.54 8.59 -1.23
N LEU A 59 3.42 7.29 -1.37
CA LEU A 59 3.80 6.34 -0.35
C LEU A 59 4.31 5.08 -1.03
N SER A 60 5.49 4.61 -0.67
CA SER A 60 5.91 3.27 -1.04
C SER A 60 6.65 2.58 0.08
N TRP A 61 6.55 1.25 0.10
CA TRP A 61 7.24 0.41 1.05
C TRP A 61 7.82 -0.81 0.37
N THR A 62 8.96 -1.27 0.87
CA THR A 62 9.41 -2.62 0.60
C THR A 62 8.73 -3.58 1.57
N ALA A 63 8.42 -4.80 1.14
CA ALA A 63 8.00 -5.88 2.01
C ALA A 63 8.77 -7.16 1.67
N LYS A 64 9.19 -7.92 2.68
CA LYS A 64 10.07 -9.08 2.49
C LYS A 64 9.60 -10.28 3.28
N GLN A 65 9.83 -11.44 2.67
CA GLN A 65 9.83 -12.75 3.31
C GLN A 65 11.15 -13.43 2.96
N ASP A 66 11.97 -13.69 3.98
CA ASP A 66 13.17 -14.51 3.83
C ASP A 66 12.83 -16.01 3.85
N GLY A 67 13.74 -16.85 3.35
CA GLY A 67 13.56 -18.30 3.35
C GLY A 67 14.30 -18.98 2.20
N THR A 68 13.88 -20.20 1.90
CA THR A 68 14.33 -20.93 0.70
C THR A 68 13.94 -20.19 -0.59
N PRO A 69 14.52 -20.52 -1.76
CA PRO A 69 14.09 -19.92 -3.03
C PRO A 69 12.58 -20.04 -3.31
N GLU A 70 11.94 -21.08 -2.78
CA GLU A 70 10.50 -21.35 -2.86
C GLU A 70 9.67 -20.44 -1.95
N GLU A 71 10.26 -19.89 -0.90
CA GLU A 71 9.59 -19.04 0.08
C GLU A 71 9.94 -17.56 -0.08
N ARG A 72 11.13 -17.25 -0.62
CA ARG A 72 11.64 -15.89 -0.69
C ARG A 72 10.75 -15.01 -1.58
N LEU A 73 10.36 -13.87 -1.03
CA LEU A 73 9.58 -12.84 -1.73
C LEU A 73 10.12 -11.46 -1.36
N ASP A 74 10.48 -10.67 -2.36
CA ASP A 74 10.86 -9.27 -2.25
C ASP A 74 9.84 -8.41 -3.01
N VAL A 75 9.25 -7.41 -2.35
CA VAL A 75 8.20 -6.55 -2.89
C VAL A 75 8.59 -5.08 -2.77
N LEU A 76 8.21 -4.27 -3.76
CA LEU A 76 8.05 -2.82 -3.62
C LEU A 76 6.63 -2.45 -4.04
N HIS A 77 5.85 -1.92 -3.10
CA HIS A 77 4.47 -1.51 -3.31
C HIS A 77 4.37 0.01 -3.22
N ALA A 78 3.92 0.65 -4.30
CA ALA A 78 3.84 2.09 -4.44
C ALA A 78 2.39 2.57 -4.60
N TRP A 79 2.13 3.75 -4.06
CA TRP A 79 0.84 4.43 -4.05
C TRP A 79 1.02 5.90 -4.43
N LEU A 80 0.10 6.37 -5.26
CA LEU A 80 -0.02 7.76 -5.67
C LEU A 80 -1.47 8.22 -5.47
N VAL A 81 -1.65 9.32 -4.74
CA VAL A 81 -2.95 9.96 -4.55
C VAL A 81 -2.87 11.39 -5.07
N GLU A 82 -3.59 11.70 -6.13
CA GLU A 82 -3.51 12.99 -6.81
C GLU A 82 -4.89 13.59 -7.08
N ASP A 83 -4.99 14.92 -6.96
CA ASP A 83 -6.15 15.66 -7.42
C ASP A 83 -6.12 15.79 -8.93
N LEU A 84 -7.27 15.55 -9.56
CA LEU A 84 -7.50 15.75 -10.98
C LEU A 84 -8.54 16.86 -11.18
N PRO A 85 -8.53 17.56 -12.34
CA PRO A 85 -9.53 18.57 -12.65
C PRO A 85 -10.97 18.05 -12.52
N GLY A 86 -11.91 18.91 -12.18
CA GLY A 86 -13.32 18.53 -12.01
C GLY A 86 -13.62 17.87 -10.66
N GLY A 87 -12.83 18.14 -9.62
CA GLY A 87 -13.07 17.64 -8.27
C GLY A 87 -12.89 16.13 -8.13
N ARG A 88 -12.04 15.54 -8.96
CA ARG A 88 -11.77 14.09 -8.95
C ARG A 88 -10.49 13.81 -8.18
N VAL A 89 -10.42 12.65 -7.56
CA VAL A 89 -9.21 12.12 -6.95
C VAL A 89 -8.84 10.83 -7.68
N ARG A 90 -7.57 10.69 -8.07
CA ARG A 90 -7.03 9.43 -8.54
C ARG A 90 -6.24 8.76 -7.43
N ILE A 91 -6.51 7.49 -7.22
CA ILE A 91 -5.70 6.60 -6.39
C ILE A 91 -5.10 5.57 -7.34
N LEU A 92 -3.79 5.59 -7.48
CA LEU A 92 -3.03 4.62 -8.26
C LEU A 92 -2.19 3.80 -7.29
N THR A 93 -2.18 2.49 -7.50
CA THR A 93 -1.27 1.58 -6.82
C THR A 93 -0.60 0.65 -7.81
N GLN A 94 0.69 0.40 -7.63
CA GLN A 94 1.47 -0.52 -8.43
C GLN A 94 2.43 -1.28 -7.52
N GLU A 95 2.64 -2.55 -7.82
CA GLU A 95 3.52 -3.41 -7.05
C GLU A 95 4.46 -4.16 -7.98
N THR A 96 5.73 -4.24 -7.61
CA THR A 96 6.70 -5.13 -8.23
C THR A 96 7.10 -6.20 -7.22
N GLN A 97 7.23 -7.43 -7.70
CA GLN A 97 7.51 -8.60 -6.88
C GLN A 97 8.64 -9.42 -7.51
N ILE A 98 9.55 -9.93 -6.69
CA ILE A 98 10.65 -10.81 -7.08
C ILE A 98 10.63 -12.05 -6.18
N GLY A 99 10.64 -13.24 -6.79
CA GLY A 99 10.64 -14.52 -6.08
C GLY A 99 9.94 -15.63 -6.86
N ARG A 100 10.18 -16.90 -6.52
CA ARG A 100 9.42 -18.03 -7.11
C ARG A 100 7.92 -17.93 -6.81
N PRO A 101 7.49 -17.53 -5.59
CA PRO A 101 6.07 -17.26 -5.32
C PRO A 101 5.46 -16.20 -6.24
N ALA A 102 6.19 -15.10 -6.50
CA ALA A 102 5.73 -14.04 -7.39
C ALA A 102 5.57 -14.51 -8.84
N ALA A 103 6.53 -15.31 -9.34
CA ALA A 103 6.45 -15.90 -10.67
C ALA A 103 5.23 -16.82 -10.80
N ALA A 104 4.94 -17.65 -9.79
CA ALA A 104 3.77 -18.51 -9.77
C ALA A 104 2.46 -17.69 -9.76
N LEU A 105 2.37 -16.67 -8.89
CA LEU A 105 1.20 -15.77 -8.82
C LEU A 105 0.91 -15.06 -10.14
N ALA A 106 1.94 -14.74 -10.93
CA ALA A 106 1.78 -14.06 -12.22
C ALA A 106 1.00 -14.89 -13.25
N ASP A 107 1.04 -16.22 -13.14
CA ASP A 107 0.37 -17.15 -14.04
C ASP A 107 -1.06 -17.50 -13.59
N GLU A 108 -1.43 -17.21 -12.34
CA GLU A 108 -2.75 -17.54 -11.80
C GLU A 108 -3.88 -16.75 -12.46
N ARG A 109 -5.00 -17.44 -12.72
CA ARG A 109 -6.21 -16.87 -13.30
C ARG A 109 -7.45 -17.33 -12.50
N PRO A 110 -8.31 -16.40 -12.03
CA PRO A 110 -8.18 -14.95 -12.14
C PRO A 110 -6.98 -14.42 -11.34
N ASN A 111 -6.39 -13.30 -11.76
CA ASN A 111 -5.15 -12.79 -11.14
C ASN A 111 -5.42 -12.34 -9.69
N PRO A 112 -4.83 -13.02 -8.68
CA PRO A 112 -5.13 -12.74 -7.27
C PRO A 112 -4.62 -11.37 -6.82
N MET A 113 -3.44 -10.96 -7.27
CA MET A 113 -2.86 -9.65 -6.92
C MET A 113 -3.69 -8.49 -7.47
N LEU A 114 -4.15 -8.60 -8.72
CA LEU A 114 -5.00 -7.60 -9.34
C LEU A 114 -6.33 -7.45 -8.59
N ASN A 115 -7.03 -8.57 -8.35
CA ASN A 115 -8.30 -8.56 -7.64
C ASN A 115 -8.15 -8.04 -6.21
N GLY A 116 -7.06 -8.42 -5.56
CA GLY A 116 -6.70 -7.98 -4.24
C GLY A 116 -6.48 -6.48 -4.13
N HIS A 117 -5.68 -5.91 -5.04
CA HIS A 117 -5.45 -4.46 -5.09
C HIS A 117 -6.72 -3.69 -5.43
N GLN A 118 -7.58 -4.23 -6.31
CA GLN A 118 -8.87 -3.63 -6.59
C GLN A 118 -9.77 -3.60 -5.35
N ALA A 119 -9.86 -4.71 -4.62
CA ALA A 119 -10.62 -4.76 -3.36
C ALA A 119 -10.08 -3.78 -2.32
N TRP A 120 -8.76 -3.56 -2.28
CA TRP A 120 -8.15 -2.54 -1.42
C TRP A 120 -8.56 -1.13 -1.85
N LEU A 121 -8.47 -0.80 -3.14
CA LEU A 121 -8.91 0.50 -3.68
C LEU A 121 -10.39 0.77 -3.36
N ASP A 122 -11.26 -0.20 -3.59
CA ASP A 122 -12.69 -0.09 -3.32
C ASP A 122 -12.96 0.12 -1.82
N GLY A 123 -12.26 -0.63 -0.97
CA GLY A 123 -12.33 -0.48 0.48
C GLY A 123 -11.83 0.89 0.97
N LEU A 124 -10.76 1.41 0.37
CA LEU A 124 -10.20 2.73 0.71
C LEU A 124 -11.17 3.86 0.33
N VAL A 125 -11.73 3.81 -0.88
CA VAL A 125 -12.76 4.76 -1.33
C VAL A 125 -13.99 4.69 -0.42
N GLY A 126 -14.45 3.48 -0.09
CA GLY A 126 -15.59 3.29 0.82
C GLY A 126 -15.34 3.77 2.25
N ALA A 127 -14.09 3.74 2.73
CA ALA A 127 -13.72 4.30 4.03
C ALA A 127 -13.64 5.84 4.02
N ALA A 128 -13.16 6.43 2.92
CA ALA A 128 -13.02 7.88 2.78
C ALA A 128 -14.34 8.61 2.46
N ALA A 129 -15.35 7.90 1.96
CA ALA A 129 -16.67 8.44 1.65
C ALA A 129 -17.60 8.57 2.89
N LYS A 130 -17.13 8.20 4.07
CA LYS A 130 -17.85 8.30 5.35
C LYS A 130 -17.45 9.57 6.09
#